data_AF-A0A9P7N585-F1
#
_entry.id   AF-A0A9P7N585-F1
#
_cell.length_a   1.000
_cell.length_b   1.000
_cell.length_c   1.000
_cell.angle_alpha   90.00
_cell.angle_beta   90.00
_cell.angle_gamma   90.00
#
_symmetry.space_group_name_H-M   'P 1'
#
loop_
_entity.id
_entity.type
_entity.pdbx_description
1 polymer ?
#
loop_
_entity_poly.entity_id
_entity_poly.type
_entity_poly.pdbx_seq_one_letter_code
_entity_poly.pdbx_strand_id
1 'polypeptide(L)'
;MLGRLLASPSHPITTRALSSAIPLRIPPIKRSYNSAHAQPVRSNPLVGNPPVFAEPTESNPASTSQTTPPSGSSFSPSTSDSSPDAPIPPPPPPPPPPPSASDPSVEEAPSPKPPTSFAYNATDPHPIVNIADIISDKASKYGSAYGIKNPLERPNVRTKAVVGRTVFIKDRLAPQSAPTAVVALRVLDKMCRDQKIKNKYHSQKFHERKGLKKKRLRSQRWRARFKTGFKAAVSRVIELKRQGW
;
A
#
# COMPACT_ATOMS: atom_id res chain seq x y z
N MET A 1 45.90 42.05 -47.22
CA MET A 1 44.94 41.48 -46.24
C MET A 1 45.68 40.49 -45.34
N LEU A 2 45.26 40.44 -44.09
CA LEU A 2 46.00 39.94 -42.94
C LEU A 2 46.39 38.45 -43.00
N GLY A 3 47.61 38.16 -42.54
CA GLY A 3 48.01 36.86 -42.02
C GLY A 3 48.89 37.06 -40.78
N ARG A 4 48.37 36.72 -39.60
CA ARG A 4 49.20 36.41 -38.42
C ARG A 4 48.43 35.50 -37.47
N LEU A 5 48.91 34.26 -37.41
CA LEU A 5 48.58 33.25 -36.42
C LEU A 5 49.25 33.65 -35.10
N LEU A 6 48.49 33.66 -34.00
CA LEU A 6 49.04 33.57 -32.65
C LEU A 6 48.24 32.52 -31.88
N ALA A 7 48.92 31.42 -31.58
CA ALA A 7 48.46 30.35 -30.70
C ALA A 7 48.44 30.86 -29.25
N SER A 8 47.36 30.54 -28.52
CA SER A 8 47.24 30.79 -27.08
C SER A 8 47.41 29.47 -26.31
N PRO A 9 48.24 29.43 -25.25
CA PRO A 9 48.53 28.20 -24.53
C PRO A 9 47.39 27.77 -23.61
N SER A 10 47.11 26.46 -23.64
CA SER A 10 46.19 25.73 -22.77
C SER A 10 46.71 25.65 -21.33
N HIS A 11 45.94 26.12 -20.36
CA HIS A 11 46.18 25.84 -18.94
C HIS A 11 45.46 24.55 -18.51
N PRO A 12 46.15 23.56 -17.94
CA PRO A 12 45.49 22.44 -17.27
C PRO A 12 45.09 22.83 -15.85
N ILE A 13 43.78 22.88 -15.58
CA ILE A 13 43.25 23.01 -14.22
C ILE A 13 43.38 21.65 -13.54
N THR A 14 44.47 21.47 -12.80
CA THR A 14 44.68 20.38 -11.84
C THR A 14 43.90 20.70 -10.57
N THR A 15 42.67 20.19 -10.42
CA THR A 15 41.99 20.16 -9.12
C THR A 15 42.23 18.82 -8.43
N ARG A 16 43.09 18.90 -7.43
CA ARG A 16 43.50 17.89 -6.45
C ARG A 16 42.29 17.26 -5.74
N ALA A 17 42.07 15.95 -5.95
CA ALA A 17 41.15 15.15 -5.17
C ALA A 17 41.74 14.89 -3.76
N LEU A 18 41.18 15.53 -2.73
CA LEU A 18 41.45 15.15 -1.34
C LEU A 18 40.53 13.97 -0.96
N SER A 19 40.97 12.77 -1.34
CA SER A 19 40.38 11.51 -0.89
C SER A 19 41.32 10.85 0.13
N SER A 20 41.31 11.32 1.38
CA SER A 20 41.97 10.62 2.50
C SER A 20 41.03 9.56 3.07
N ALA A 21 40.87 8.45 2.36
CA ALA A 21 40.33 7.23 2.97
C ALA A 21 41.48 6.60 3.78
N ILE A 22 41.43 6.72 5.11
CA ILE A 22 42.34 6.01 6.02
C ILE A 22 41.92 4.53 6.00
N PRO A 23 42.75 3.60 5.50
CA PRO A 23 42.43 2.17 5.62
C PRO A 23 42.78 1.70 7.04
N LEU A 24 41.77 1.52 7.90
CA LEU A 24 41.93 0.78 9.15
C LEU A 24 42.21 -0.69 8.84
N ARG A 25 43.49 -1.04 8.77
CA ARG A 25 43.98 -2.41 8.66
C ARG A 25 43.92 -3.07 10.05
N ILE A 26 42.80 -3.71 10.36
CA ILE A 26 42.69 -4.56 11.56
C ILE A 26 43.44 -5.87 11.27
N PRO A 27 44.54 -6.19 11.99
CA PRO A 27 45.21 -7.47 11.79
C PRO A 27 44.33 -8.63 12.27
N PRO A 28 44.34 -9.79 11.60
CA PRO A 28 43.63 -10.96 12.07
C PRO A 28 44.28 -11.46 13.37
N ILE A 29 43.45 -11.59 14.42
CA ILE A 29 43.85 -12.19 15.69
C ILE A 29 44.25 -13.64 15.42
N LYS A 30 45.54 -13.96 15.58
CA LYS A 30 46.04 -15.33 15.65
C LYS A 30 45.42 -15.98 16.90
N ARG A 31 44.42 -16.84 16.73
CA ARG A 31 43.95 -17.72 17.82
C ARG A 31 45.00 -18.78 18.06
N SER A 32 45.84 -18.55 19.07
CA SER A 32 46.61 -19.61 19.72
C SER A 32 45.62 -20.54 20.41
N TYR A 33 45.47 -21.75 19.88
CA TYR A 33 44.85 -22.85 20.61
C TYR A 33 45.89 -23.36 21.59
N ASN A 34 45.81 -22.91 22.85
CA ASN A 34 46.22 -23.63 24.05
C ASN A 34 46.08 -22.70 25.26
N SER A 35 45.01 -22.89 26.05
CA SER A 35 45.09 -22.94 27.52
C SER A 35 43.67 -23.01 28.07
N ALA A 36 43.39 -24.08 28.80
CA ALA A 36 42.15 -24.29 29.53
C ALA A 36 42.13 -23.36 30.75
N HIS A 37 41.49 -22.19 30.66
CA HIS A 37 40.99 -21.43 31.81
C HIS A 37 39.85 -20.49 31.36
N ALA A 38 38.75 -20.53 32.12
CA ALA A 38 37.63 -19.59 32.22
C ALA A 38 37.36 -18.62 31.04
N GLN A 39 36.24 -18.82 30.35
CA GLN A 39 35.71 -17.83 29.41
C GLN A 39 35.38 -16.52 30.14
N PRO A 40 35.92 -15.36 29.74
CA PRO A 40 35.43 -14.10 30.27
C PRO A 40 34.02 -13.85 29.74
N VAL A 41 33.07 -13.73 30.68
CA VAL A 41 31.68 -13.34 30.43
C VAL A 41 31.69 -12.04 29.62
N ARG A 42 31.08 -12.05 28.43
CA ARG A 42 30.88 -10.83 27.63
C ARG A 42 29.88 -9.93 28.34
N SER A 43 30.36 -9.04 29.20
CA SER A 43 29.54 -7.99 29.79
C SER A 43 29.42 -6.80 28.82
N ASN A 44 28.21 -6.25 28.72
CA ASN A 44 27.94 -5.01 28.01
C ASN A 44 28.29 -3.85 28.96
N PRO A 45 29.25 -2.97 28.64
CA PRO A 45 29.67 -1.90 29.55
C PRO A 45 28.60 -0.83 29.80
N LEU A 46 27.45 -0.90 29.12
CA LEU A 46 26.35 0.05 29.25
C LEU A 46 25.21 -0.43 30.17
N VAL A 47 25.31 -1.62 30.74
CA VAL A 47 24.34 -2.16 31.70
C VAL A 47 25.12 -2.53 32.96
N GLY A 48 24.99 -1.72 34.00
CA GLY A 48 25.54 -2.04 35.32
C GLY A 48 25.01 -3.41 35.78
N ASN A 49 25.89 -4.23 36.34
CA ASN A 49 25.51 -5.55 36.87
C ASN A 49 24.37 -5.41 37.89
N PRO A 50 23.24 -6.12 37.75
CA PRO A 50 22.31 -6.25 38.86
C PRO A 50 22.96 -7.10 39.96
N PRO A 51 22.70 -6.81 41.26
CA PRO A 51 23.21 -7.61 42.35
C PRO A 51 22.64 -9.03 42.28
N VAL A 52 23.54 -10.00 42.35
CA VAL A 52 23.23 -11.42 42.51
C VAL A 52 22.63 -11.60 43.90
N PHE A 53 21.33 -11.85 43.99
CA PHE A 53 20.72 -12.32 45.23
C PHE A 53 21.23 -13.74 45.50
N ALA A 54 21.91 -13.91 46.63
CA ALA A 54 22.33 -15.21 47.13
C ALA A 54 21.10 -16.03 47.53
N GLU A 55 20.97 -17.21 46.93
CA GLU A 55 19.98 -18.23 47.26
C GLU A 55 20.49 -19.03 48.47
N PRO A 56 19.75 -19.14 49.58
CA PRO A 56 20.10 -20.06 50.65
C PRO A 56 19.59 -21.47 50.33
N THR A 57 20.53 -22.41 50.30
CA THR A 57 20.33 -23.86 50.27
C THR A 57 19.75 -24.40 51.60
N GLU A 58 19.11 -25.59 51.47
CA GLU A 58 18.72 -26.57 52.52
C GLU A 58 17.40 -26.26 53.26
N SER A 59 16.50 -27.21 53.55
CA SER A 59 16.47 -28.68 53.50
C SER A 59 15.00 -29.15 53.60
N ASN A 60 14.70 -30.34 53.08
CA ASN A 60 13.41 -31.03 53.22
C ASN A 60 13.51 -32.01 54.40
N PRO A 61 12.42 -32.27 55.17
CA PRO A 61 11.87 -33.62 55.09
C PRO A 61 10.33 -33.72 55.15
N ALA A 62 9.85 -34.65 54.32
CA ALA A 62 8.62 -35.45 54.31
C ALA A 62 7.51 -35.24 55.38
N SER A 63 6.25 -35.17 54.92
CA SER A 63 5.14 -36.08 55.34
C SER A 63 3.86 -35.93 54.47
N THR A 64 3.47 -37.03 53.85
CA THR A 64 2.15 -37.56 53.43
C THR A 64 0.87 -36.72 53.60
N SER A 65 0.08 -36.53 52.53
CA SER A 65 -1.25 -37.16 52.34
C SER A 65 -1.99 -36.68 51.07
N GLN A 66 -2.75 -37.60 50.49
CA GLN A 66 -3.54 -37.53 49.26
C GLN A 66 -4.83 -36.75 49.47
N THR A 67 -5.29 -35.93 48.50
CA THR A 67 -6.72 -35.84 48.11
C THR A 67 -6.88 -35.26 46.69
N THR A 68 -7.81 -35.84 45.96
CA THR A 68 -8.23 -35.61 44.56
C THR A 68 -9.02 -34.29 44.35
N PRO A 69 -9.22 -33.85 43.09
CA PRO A 69 -9.72 -32.50 42.77
C PRO A 69 -11.24 -32.44 42.58
N PRO A 70 -11.91 -31.32 42.92
CA PRO A 70 -13.20 -31.00 42.32
C PRO A 70 -13.03 -30.11 41.08
N SER A 71 -13.76 -30.53 40.04
CA SER A 71 -14.02 -29.86 38.77
C SER A 71 -14.29 -28.35 38.90
N GLY A 72 -13.51 -27.53 38.18
CA GLY A 72 -13.64 -26.09 38.13
C GLY A 72 -13.81 -25.58 36.70
N SER A 73 -15.05 -25.22 36.39
CA SER A 73 -15.53 -24.23 35.40
C SER A 73 -14.64 -23.82 34.22
N SER A 74 -15.13 -24.15 33.02
CA SER A 74 -14.85 -23.46 31.76
C SER A 74 -15.12 -21.95 31.85
N PHE A 75 -14.07 -21.13 31.78
CA PHE A 75 -14.20 -19.70 31.54
C PHE A 75 -14.09 -19.40 30.05
N SER A 76 -15.20 -18.96 29.48
CA SER A 76 -15.31 -18.35 28.15
C SER A 76 -14.60 -16.99 28.11
N PRO A 77 -13.98 -16.61 26.97
CA PRO A 77 -13.39 -15.29 26.80
C PRO A 77 -14.48 -14.21 26.68
N SER A 78 -14.33 -13.16 27.49
CA SER A 78 -15.15 -11.96 27.50
C SER A 78 -15.16 -11.26 26.14
N THR A 79 -16.35 -11.18 25.55
CA THR A 79 -16.69 -10.27 24.46
C THR A 79 -16.75 -8.84 24.99
N SER A 80 -16.12 -7.93 24.24
CA SER A 80 -16.13 -6.49 24.42
C SER A 80 -17.54 -5.92 24.57
N ASP A 81 -17.77 -5.32 25.73
CA ASP A 81 -18.85 -4.39 26.04
C ASP A 81 -18.94 -3.29 24.96
N SER A 82 -20.06 -3.24 24.25
CA SER A 82 -20.37 -2.21 23.25
C SER A 82 -21.61 -1.48 23.72
N SER A 83 -21.38 -0.29 24.28
CA SER A 83 -22.40 0.68 24.65
C SER A 83 -23.25 1.07 23.43
N PRO A 84 -24.59 1.06 23.49
CA PRO A 84 -25.43 1.50 22.39
C PRO A 84 -26.04 2.87 22.73
N ASP A 85 -25.39 3.97 22.35
CA ASP A 85 -26.13 5.19 22.02
C ASP A 85 -25.24 6.24 21.33
N ALA A 86 -25.33 6.29 20.00
CA ALA A 86 -24.93 7.46 19.23
C ALA A 86 -25.84 7.53 18.00
N PRO A 87 -26.70 8.56 17.85
CA PRO A 87 -27.62 8.65 16.72
C PRO A 87 -26.84 8.93 15.44
N ILE A 88 -26.91 7.99 14.50
CA ILE A 88 -26.43 8.14 13.12
C ILE A 88 -27.36 9.15 12.43
N PRO A 89 -26.85 10.21 11.78
CA PRO A 89 -27.70 11.14 11.05
C PRO A 89 -28.36 10.44 9.84
N PRO A 90 -29.63 10.74 9.53
CA PRO A 90 -30.30 10.13 8.39
C PRO A 90 -29.64 10.54 7.06
N PRO A 91 -29.66 9.68 6.03
CA PRO A 91 -29.16 10.03 4.71
C PRO A 91 -29.99 11.17 4.10
N PRO A 92 -29.37 12.03 3.26
CA PRO A 92 -30.08 13.14 2.64
C PRO A 92 -31.18 12.64 1.67
N PRO A 93 -32.29 13.39 1.52
CA PRO A 93 -33.36 13.03 0.60
C PRO A 93 -32.90 13.06 -0.86
N PRO A 94 -33.49 12.23 -1.74
CA PRO A 94 -33.21 12.27 -3.17
C PRO A 94 -33.68 13.60 -3.80
N PRO A 95 -33.01 14.09 -4.85
CA PRO A 95 -33.41 15.32 -5.55
C PRO A 95 -34.75 15.13 -6.28
N PRO A 96 -35.56 16.21 -6.42
CA PRO A 96 -36.83 16.17 -7.15
C PRO A 96 -36.61 15.90 -8.64
N PRO A 97 -37.55 15.21 -9.32
CA PRO A 97 -37.50 15.04 -10.77
C PRO A 97 -37.70 16.39 -11.49
N PRO A 98 -37.07 16.62 -12.66
CA PRO A 98 -37.29 17.82 -13.45
C PRO A 98 -38.72 17.88 -13.99
N PRO A 99 -39.29 19.10 -14.17
CA PRO A 99 -40.65 19.27 -14.68
C PRO A 99 -40.76 18.79 -16.13
N SER A 100 -41.73 17.90 -16.40
CA SER A 100 -42.11 17.48 -17.74
C SER A 100 -42.66 18.67 -18.53
N ALA A 101 -41.91 19.13 -19.53
CA ALA A 101 -42.44 19.95 -20.60
C ALA A 101 -43.19 19.02 -21.56
N SER A 102 -44.51 19.15 -21.59
CA SER A 102 -45.39 18.62 -22.62
C SER A 102 -45.27 19.49 -23.88
N ASP A 103 -44.84 18.91 -24.99
CA ASP A 103 -45.01 19.47 -26.33
C ASP A 103 -45.77 18.48 -27.25
N PRO A 104 -46.53 18.98 -28.24
CA PRO A 104 -47.62 18.27 -28.86
C PRO A 104 -47.21 17.43 -30.08
N SER A 105 -48.10 16.50 -30.40
CA SER A 105 -48.09 15.52 -31.49
C SER A 105 -47.65 16.07 -32.85
N VAL A 106 -46.72 15.34 -33.48
CA VAL A 106 -46.53 15.33 -34.94
C VAL A 106 -46.92 13.93 -35.42
N GLU A 107 -47.93 13.86 -36.28
CA GLU A 107 -48.33 12.68 -37.04
C GLU A 107 -47.26 12.34 -38.09
N GLU A 108 -46.76 11.10 -38.08
CA GLU A 108 -45.98 10.54 -39.18
C GLU A 108 -46.28 9.03 -39.34
N ALA A 109 -46.31 8.61 -40.61
CA ALA A 109 -46.90 7.40 -41.18
C ALA A 109 -46.37 6.03 -40.66
N PRO A 110 -47.07 4.90 -40.93
CA PRO A 110 -46.82 3.62 -40.26
C PRO A 110 -45.68 2.86 -40.93
N SER A 111 -44.48 2.90 -40.34
CA SER A 111 -43.48 1.85 -40.55
C SER A 111 -43.73 0.72 -39.54
N PRO A 112 -43.52 -0.57 -39.92
CA PRO A 112 -43.76 -1.69 -39.02
C PRO A 112 -42.70 -1.68 -37.93
N LYS A 113 -43.09 -1.14 -36.77
CA LYS A 113 -42.34 -1.27 -35.52
C LYS A 113 -42.16 -2.76 -35.23
N PRO A 114 -40.96 -3.23 -34.83
CA PRO A 114 -40.82 -4.61 -34.37
C PRO A 114 -41.86 -4.83 -33.26
N PRO A 115 -42.51 -6.02 -33.21
CA PRO A 115 -43.56 -6.27 -32.25
C PRO A 115 -43.02 -5.95 -30.86
N THR A 116 -43.59 -4.94 -30.19
CA THR A 116 -43.29 -4.70 -28.79
C THR A 116 -43.83 -5.93 -28.06
N SER A 117 -42.94 -6.80 -27.60
CA SER A 117 -43.25 -8.11 -27.00
C SER A 117 -44.20 -8.05 -25.78
N PHE A 118 -44.58 -6.85 -25.33
CA PHE A 118 -45.41 -6.59 -24.15
C PHE A 118 -46.55 -5.61 -24.43
N ALA A 119 -47.04 -5.54 -25.68
CA ALA A 119 -48.21 -4.72 -26.00
C ALA A 119 -49.41 -5.22 -25.19
N TYR A 120 -49.96 -4.35 -24.34
CA TYR A 120 -51.20 -4.63 -23.63
C TYR A 120 -52.35 -4.62 -24.64
N ASN A 121 -52.92 -5.79 -24.90
CA ASN A 121 -54.09 -5.93 -25.74
C ASN A 121 -55.33 -6.16 -24.86
N ALA A 122 -56.24 -5.18 -24.85
CA ALA A 122 -57.40 -5.19 -23.96
C ALA A 122 -58.45 -6.25 -24.31
N THR A 123 -58.33 -6.91 -25.47
CA THR A 123 -59.23 -7.99 -25.91
C THR A 123 -58.73 -9.38 -25.55
N ASP A 124 -57.51 -9.52 -25.00
CA ASP A 124 -56.95 -10.82 -24.62
C ASP A 124 -57.51 -11.24 -23.24
N PRO A 125 -58.21 -12.38 -23.11
CA PRO A 125 -58.88 -12.78 -21.87
C PRO A 125 -57.93 -13.08 -20.70
N HIS A 126 -56.64 -13.29 -20.99
CA HIS A 126 -55.57 -13.50 -20.01
C HIS A 126 -54.34 -12.70 -20.41
N PRO A 127 -54.28 -11.39 -20.11
CA PRO A 127 -53.10 -10.58 -20.38
C PRO A 127 -52.04 -10.91 -19.33
N ILE A 128 -51.36 -12.04 -19.49
CA ILE A 128 -50.22 -12.40 -18.64
C ILE A 128 -49.05 -11.55 -19.11
N VAL A 129 -48.96 -10.35 -18.54
CA VAL A 129 -47.78 -9.51 -18.64
C VAL A 129 -46.63 -10.34 -18.06
N ASN A 130 -45.73 -10.85 -18.90
CA ASN A 130 -44.57 -11.58 -18.42
C ASN A 130 -43.59 -10.58 -17.79
N ILE A 131 -43.77 -10.36 -16.50
CA ILE A 131 -42.98 -9.43 -15.69
C ILE A 131 -41.48 -9.76 -15.79
N ALA A 132 -41.13 -11.04 -15.92
CA ALA A 132 -39.74 -11.48 -16.07
C ALA A 132 -39.12 -10.93 -17.35
N ASP A 133 -39.85 -10.95 -18.46
CA ASP A 133 -39.36 -10.48 -19.75
C ASP A 133 -39.25 -8.94 -19.78
N ILE A 134 -40.18 -8.22 -19.14
CA ILE A 134 -40.11 -6.75 -18.99
C ILE A 134 -38.91 -6.36 -18.13
N ILE A 135 -38.67 -7.06 -17.02
CA ILE A 135 -37.51 -6.83 -16.17
C ILE A 135 -36.23 -7.15 -16.95
N SER A 136 -36.21 -8.24 -17.71
CA SER A 136 -35.06 -8.64 -18.55
C SER A 136 -34.74 -7.61 -19.64
N ASP A 137 -35.74 -7.10 -20.35
CA ASP A 137 -35.58 -6.09 -21.39
C ASP A 137 -35.13 -4.74 -20.80
N LYS A 138 -35.75 -4.31 -19.69
CA LYS A 138 -35.30 -3.10 -18.96
C LYS A 138 -33.89 -3.25 -18.42
N ALA A 139 -33.54 -4.40 -17.84
CA ALA A 139 -32.21 -4.68 -17.32
C ALA A 139 -31.17 -4.74 -18.46
N SER A 140 -31.52 -5.30 -19.62
CA SER A 140 -30.63 -5.38 -20.79
C SER A 140 -30.41 -4.02 -21.44
N LYS A 141 -31.45 -3.18 -21.55
CA LYS A 141 -31.35 -1.79 -22.02
C LYS A 141 -30.54 -0.92 -21.07
N TYR A 142 -30.79 -1.04 -19.76
CA TYR A 142 -29.99 -0.39 -18.73
C TYR A 142 -28.53 -0.83 -18.84
N GLY A 143 -28.27 -2.15 -18.84
CA GLY A 143 -26.91 -2.70 -19.00
C GLY A 143 -26.20 -2.15 -20.24
N SER A 144 -26.88 -2.14 -21.38
CA SER A 144 -26.34 -1.62 -22.64
C SER A 144 -25.99 -0.12 -22.57
N ALA A 145 -26.82 0.70 -21.94
CA ALA A 145 -26.60 2.15 -21.78
C ALA A 145 -25.39 2.48 -20.90
N TYR A 146 -25.12 1.68 -19.87
CA TYR A 146 -23.93 1.83 -19.02
C TYR A 146 -22.70 1.08 -19.58
N GLY A 147 -22.75 0.61 -20.84
CA GLY A 147 -21.65 -0.12 -21.47
C GLY A 147 -21.42 -1.52 -20.88
N ILE A 148 -22.38 -2.03 -20.12
CA ILE A 148 -22.44 -3.42 -19.64
C ILE A 148 -22.91 -4.30 -20.80
N LYS A 149 -22.11 -4.37 -21.87
CA LYS A 149 -22.31 -5.29 -22.99
C LYS A 149 -21.93 -6.71 -22.59
N ASN A 150 -22.44 -7.72 -23.29
CA ASN A 150 -22.02 -9.10 -23.14
C ASN A 150 -20.47 -9.18 -23.13
N PRO A 151 -19.84 -9.83 -22.15
CA PRO A 151 -18.37 -9.86 -22.05
C PRO A 151 -17.72 -10.55 -23.26
N LEU A 152 -18.47 -11.39 -23.98
CA LEU A 152 -18.05 -12.06 -25.21
C LEU A 152 -17.97 -11.12 -26.43
N GLU A 153 -18.73 -10.01 -26.43
CA GLU A 153 -18.74 -9.02 -27.52
C GLU A 153 -17.65 -7.95 -27.34
N ARG A 154 -16.97 -7.93 -26.18
CA ARG A 154 -15.94 -6.94 -25.88
C ARG A 154 -14.59 -7.41 -26.42
N PRO A 155 -13.73 -6.49 -26.90
CA PRO A 155 -12.36 -6.85 -27.22
C PRO A 155 -11.67 -7.41 -25.96
N ASN A 156 -10.94 -8.51 -26.11
CA ASN A 156 -10.20 -9.13 -25.01
C ASN A 156 -9.08 -8.18 -24.53
N VAL A 157 -9.28 -7.56 -23.36
CA VAL A 157 -8.29 -6.68 -22.76
C VAL A 157 -7.17 -7.52 -22.17
N ARG A 158 -5.93 -7.24 -22.58
CA ARG A 158 -4.76 -7.98 -22.10
C ARG A 158 -4.44 -7.67 -20.63
N THR A 159 -4.98 -8.44 -19.69
CA THR A 159 -4.83 -8.27 -18.23
C THR A 159 -3.50 -8.79 -17.65
N LYS A 160 -2.38 -8.47 -18.29
CA LYS A 160 -1.05 -8.80 -17.73
C LYS A 160 -0.64 -7.85 -16.60
N ALA A 161 0.32 -8.25 -15.79
CA ALA A 161 0.94 -7.38 -14.76
C ALA A 161 1.52 -6.06 -15.31
N VAL A 162 1.70 -5.95 -16.64
CA VAL A 162 2.11 -4.73 -17.36
C VAL A 162 1.03 -3.65 -17.34
N VAL A 163 -0.26 -4.02 -17.30
CA VAL A 163 -1.38 -3.06 -17.40
C VAL A 163 -1.33 -2.00 -16.29
N GLY A 164 -1.07 -2.40 -15.05
CA GLY A 164 -0.95 -1.47 -13.91
C GLY A 164 0.33 -0.61 -13.90
N ARG A 165 1.15 -0.69 -14.96
CA ARG A 165 2.39 0.08 -15.17
C ARG A 165 2.44 0.73 -16.56
N THR A 166 1.28 0.90 -17.20
CA THR A 166 1.16 1.51 -18.52
C THR A 166 0.63 2.92 -18.36
N VAL A 167 1.30 3.90 -18.97
CA VAL A 167 0.87 5.31 -18.98
C VAL A 167 0.47 5.68 -20.41
N PHE A 168 -0.73 6.19 -20.59
CA PHE A 168 -1.26 6.59 -21.89
C PHE A 168 -0.86 8.02 -22.24
N ILE A 169 -0.43 8.26 -23.47
CA ILE A 169 -0.15 9.62 -23.94
C ILE A 169 -1.45 10.21 -24.46
N LYS A 170 -2.05 11.13 -23.68
CA LYS A 170 -3.32 11.81 -23.97
C LYS A 170 -3.28 13.20 -23.33
N ASP A 171 -3.91 14.16 -23.98
CA ASP A 171 -3.90 15.57 -23.55
C ASP A 171 -4.59 15.78 -22.18
N ARG A 172 -5.57 14.94 -21.87
CA ARG A 172 -6.26 14.96 -20.57
C ARG A 172 -5.37 14.44 -19.45
N LEU A 173 -5.17 15.24 -18.41
CA LEU A 173 -4.51 14.84 -17.16
C LEU A 173 -5.41 13.86 -16.38
N ALA A 174 -5.08 12.58 -16.45
CA ALA A 174 -5.61 11.53 -15.58
C ALA A 174 -4.44 10.84 -14.86
N PRO A 175 -4.67 10.06 -13.79
CA PRO A 175 -3.59 9.45 -12.99
C PRO A 175 -2.66 8.51 -13.78
N GLN A 176 -3.14 7.99 -14.91
CA GLN A 176 -2.43 7.07 -15.82
C GLN A 176 -2.26 7.68 -17.22
N SER A 177 -2.36 9.00 -17.36
CA SER A 177 -2.12 9.67 -18.63
C SER A 177 -1.21 10.89 -18.49
N ALA A 178 -0.54 11.22 -19.60
CA ALA A 178 0.31 12.39 -19.70
C ALA A 178 0.23 13.00 -21.10
N PRO A 179 0.35 14.32 -21.24
CA PRO A 179 0.16 15.01 -22.52
C PRO A 179 1.31 14.75 -23.50
N THR A 180 2.55 14.62 -23.02
CA THR A 180 3.74 14.38 -23.85
C THR A 180 4.48 13.12 -23.44
N ALA A 181 5.23 12.52 -24.36
CA ALA A 181 6.01 11.30 -24.10
C ALA A 181 7.03 11.49 -22.95
N VAL A 182 7.69 12.66 -22.87
CA VAL A 182 8.67 12.96 -21.82
C VAL A 182 7.99 12.99 -20.44
N VAL A 183 6.82 13.61 -20.35
CA VAL A 183 6.04 13.64 -19.10
C VAL A 183 5.53 12.24 -18.77
N ALA A 184 5.09 11.47 -19.76
CA ALA A 184 4.66 10.08 -19.59
C ALA A 184 5.76 9.20 -18.97
N LEU A 185 7.00 9.35 -19.44
CA LEU A 185 8.16 8.65 -18.86
C LEU A 185 8.44 9.05 -17.41
N ARG A 186 8.29 10.33 -17.06
CA ARG A 186 8.44 10.80 -15.67
C ARG A 186 7.34 10.24 -14.75
N VAL A 187 6.09 10.22 -15.24
CA VAL A 187 4.95 9.62 -14.53
C VAL A 187 5.20 8.12 -14.34
N LEU A 188 5.64 7.43 -15.38
CA LEU A 188 5.98 6.00 -15.33
C LEU A 188 7.08 5.72 -14.31
N ASP A 189 8.15 6.52 -14.27
CA ASP A 189 9.23 6.35 -13.29
C ASP A 189 8.74 6.61 -11.85
N LYS A 190 7.91 7.64 -11.64
CA LYS A 190 7.25 7.87 -10.35
C LYS A 190 6.44 6.65 -9.92
N MET A 191 5.61 6.09 -10.82
CA MET A 191 4.84 4.89 -10.52
C MET A 191 5.73 3.69 -10.15
N CYS A 192 6.82 3.49 -10.89
CA CYS A 192 7.79 2.42 -10.60
C CYS A 192 8.45 2.58 -9.23
N ARG A 193 8.74 3.83 -8.82
CA ARG A 193 9.27 4.19 -7.50
C ARG A 193 8.25 3.94 -6.39
N ASP A 194 7.01 4.37 -6.57
CA ASP A 194 5.92 4.19 -5.59
C ASP A 194 5.62 2.70 -5.34
N GLN A 195 5.61 1.90 -6.42
CA GLN A 195 5.45 0.43 -6.34
C GLN A 195 6.71 -0.31 -5.87
N LYS A 196 7.84 0.41 -5.67
CA LYS A 196 9.14 -0.10 -5.21
C LYS A 196 9.70 -1.23 -6.09
N ILE A 197 9.52 -1.14 -7.41
CA ILE A 197 9.88 -2.21 -8.37
C ILE A 197 11.37 -2.49 -8.32
N LYS A 198 12.20 -1.45 -8.37
CA LYS A 198 13.67 -1.59 -8.29
C LYS A 198 14.09 -2.32 -7.01
N ASN A 199 13.51 -1.98 -5.86
CA ASN A 199 13.85 -2.63 -4.60
C ASN A 199 13.41 -4.10 -4.58
N LYS A 200 12.21 -4.42 -5.13
CA LYS A 200 11.73 -5.79 -5.27
C LYS A 200 12.68 -6.63 -6.12
N TYR A 201 13.07 -6.10 -7.29
CA TYR A 201 14.04 -6.74 -8.19
C TYR A 201 15.34 -7.09 -7.47
N HIS A 202 15.96 -6.12 -6.78
CA HIS A 202 17.21 -6.36 -6.05
C HIS A 202 17.04 -7.35 -4.89
N SER A 203 15.90 -7.33 -4.19
CA SER A 203 15.61 -8.26 -3.10
C SER A 203 15.31 -9.69 -3.56
N GLN A 204 14.90 -9.85 -4.83
CA GLN A 204 14.62 -11.15 -5.43
C GLN A 204 15.84 -11.75 -6.12
N LYS A 205 16.83 -10.91 -6.50
CA LYS A 205 18.07 -11.35 -7.16
C LYS A 205 18.82 -12.43 -6.38
N PHE A 206 18.80 -12.36 -5.04
CA PHE A 206 19.45 -13.34 -4.18
C PHE A 206 18.51 -13.78 -3.06
N HIS A 207 18.60 -15.05 -2.68
CA HIS A 207 17.84 -15.57 -1.55
C HIS A 207 18.32 -14.94 -0.23
N GLU A 208 17.42 -14.25 0.46
CA GLU A 208 17.63 -13.77 1.83
C GLU A 208 16.96 -14.74 2.82
N ARG A 209 17.76 -15.31 3.74
CA ARG A 209 17.23 -16.20 4.79
C ARG A 209 16.18 -15.47 5.64
N LYS A 210 15.15 -16.19 6.08
CA LYS A 210 14.03 -15.64 6.86
C LYS A 210 14.45 -14.81 8.08
N GLY A 211 15.49 -15.24 8.81
CA GLY A 211 16.01 -14.53 9.99
C GLY A 211 16.68 -13.20 9.64
N LEU A 212 17.49 -13.17 8.58
CA LEU A 212 18.14 -11.94 8.09
C LEU A 212 17.10 -10.94 7.59
N LYS A 213 16.10 -11.41 6.83
CA LYS A 213 14.98 -10.59 6.36
C LYS A 213 14.21 -9.95 7.51
N LYS A 214 13.90 -10.71 8.57
CA LYS A 214 13.23 -10.18 9.78
C LYS A 214 14.07 -9.10 10.47
N LYS A 215 15.37 -9.34 10.66
CA LYS A 215 16.30 -8.36 11.27
C LYS A 215 16.38 -7.07 10.45
N ARG A 216 16.54 -7.19 9.12
CA ARG A 216 16.58 -6.06 8.19
C ARG A 216 15.28 -5.26 8.24
N LEU A 217 14.13 -5.91 8.15
CA LEU A 217 12.82 -5.24 8.19
C LEU A 217 12.56 -4.54 9.53
N ARG A 218 12.96 -5.14 10.67
CA ARG A 218 12.87 -4.52 11.99
C ARG A 218 13.68 -3.23 12.04
N SER A 219 14.94 -3.29 11.62
CA SER A 219 15.82 -2.12 11.58
C SER A 219 15.32 -1.04 10.61
N GLN A 220 14.83 -1.44 9.42
CA GLN A 220 14.28 -0.50 8.44
C GLN A 220 13.04 0.24 8.95
N ARG A 221 12.10 -0.48 9.59
CA ARG A 221 10.91 0.13 10.19
C ARG A 221 11.26 1.08 11.33
N TRP A 222 12.21 0.70 12.18
CA TRP A 222 12.69 1.57 13.25
C TRP A 222 13.30 2.86 12.70
N ARG A 223 14.21 2.79 11.72
CA ARG A 223 14.78 3.99 11.08
C ARG A 223 13.71 4.88 10.44
N ALA A 224 12.69 4.28 9.82
CA ALA A 224 11.58 5.03 9.23
C ALA A 224 10.79 5.80 10.30
N ARG A 225 10.41 5.12 11.40
CA ARG A 225 9.69 5.74 12.53
C ARG A 225 10.52 6.82 13.20
N PHE A 226 11.80 6.54 13.47
CA PHE A 226 12.74 7.50 14.05
C PHE A 226 12.85 8.74 13.16
N LYS A 227 13.04 8.57 11.85
CA LYS A 227 13.12 9.70 10.91
C LYS A 227 11.85 10.55 10.91
N THR A 228 10.67 9.92 10.98
CA THR A 228 9.39 10.65 11.07
C THR A 228 9.31 11.44 12.38
N GLY A 229 9.58 10.82 13.53
CA GLY A 229 9.56 11.51 14.83
C GLY A 229 10.59 12.63 14.93
N PHE A 230 11.81 12.40 14.42
CA PHE A 230 12.86 13.40 14.38
C PHE A 230 12.47 14.62 13.54
N LYS A 231 11.90 14.39 12.34
CA LYS A 231 11.38 15.48 11.50
C LYS A 231 10.27 16.28 12.20
N ALA A 232 9.37 15.60 12.90
CA ALA A 232 8.30 16.27 13.65
C ALA A 232 8.87 17.12 14.79
N ALA A 233 9.87 16.62 15.54
CA ALA A 233 10.54 17.37 16.58
C ALA A 233 11.26 18.61 16.02
N VAL A 234 11.99 18.47 14.91
CA VAL A 234 12.65 19.61 14.24
C VAL A 234 11.63 20.63 13.74
N SER A 235 10.53 20.18 13.12
CA SER A 235 9.42 21.08 12.72
C SER A 235 8.89 21.85 13.93
N ARG A 236 8.68 21.16 15.06
CA ARG A 236 8.20 21.78 16.30
C ARG A 236 9.18 22.80 16.87
N VAL A 237 10.48 22.50 16.85
CA VAL A 237 11.52 23.45 17.29
C VAL A 237 11.52 24.70 16.41
N ILE A 238 11.37 24.54 15.09
CA ILE A 238 11.30 25.67 14.16
C ILE A 238 10.02 26.50 14.41
N GLU A 239 8.89 25.85 14.69
CA GLU A 239 7.65 26.53 15.07
C GLU A 239 7.79 27.36 16.35
N LEU A 240 8.39 26.77 17.41
CA LEU A 240 8.63 27.45 18.69
C LEU A 240 9.59 28.62 18.52
N LYS A 241 10.68 28.42 17.78
CA LYS A 241 11.62 29.49 17.41
C LYS A 241 10.92 30.63 16.67
N ARG A 242 9.97 30.33 15.77
CA ARG A 242 9.19 31.35 15.05
C ARG A 242 8.26 32.14 15.99
N GLN A 243 7.79 31.51 17.06
CA GLN A 243 6.97 32.13 18.10
C GLN A 243 7.80 32.94 19.11
N GLY A 244 9.14 32.81 19.10
CA GLY A 244 10.04 33.48 20.04
C GLY A 244 10.24 32.73 21.36
N TRP A 245 9.85 31.46 21.43
CA TRP A 245 10.22 30.55 22.52
C TRP A 245 11.65 30.02 22.35
#